data_AF-A9YJ69-F1
#
_entry.id   AF-A9YJ69-F1
#
_cell.length_a   1.000
_cell.length_b   1.000
_cell.length_c   1.000
_cell.angle_alpha   90.00
_cell.angle_beta   90.00
_cell.angle_gamma   90.00
#
_symmetry.space_group_name_H-M   'P 1'
#
loop_
_entity.id
_entity.type
_entity.pdbx_description
1 polymer ?
#
loop_
_entity_poly.entity_id
_entity_poly.type
_entity_poly.pdbx_seq_one_letter_code
_entity_poly.pdbx_strand_id
1 'polypeptide(L)'
;LQARIEEAKGNPPHMGAIAEGFQIRYFEFQDFERKFEECISQSAVKTKFQQHSSRGKSVSGDMKSMLDNIYERITIFRNLKQDQKNLLTERIQGTETQMMQVTREMKMKIHNMVEEVEEKVSKALNEEIWRLGVLIDEFNMPFHPERLVLNIYKKELNAHVESGLGSNLRARLSMALAMNVESAQTEMTDRMHALVPNEQLLATSTKMVVRTQPFEMLYSLNCQNLCADFQED
;
A
#
# COMPACT_ATOMS: atom_id res chain seq x y z
N LEU A 1 61.46 -0.49 71.98
CA LEU A 1 62.26 -0.23 70.76
C LEU A 1 63.52 -1.09 70.71
N GLN A 2 64.32 -1.15 71.78
CA GLN A 2 65.53 -1.99 71.89
C GLN A 2 65.27 -3.47 71.56
N ALA A 3 64.16 -4.04 72.05
CA ALA A 3 63.73 -5.39 71.69
C ALA A 3 63.55 -5.61 70.17
N ARG A 4 62.95 -4.64 69.47
CA ARG A 4 62.75 -4.68 68.02
C ARG A 4 64.05 -4.50 67.24
N ILE A 5 64.99 -3.71 67.78
CA ILE A 5 66.33 -3.54 67.22
C ILE A 5 67.12 -4.86 67.30
N GLU A 6 66.99 -5.59 68.41
CA GLU A 6 67.61 -6.91 68.54
C GLU A 6 66.93 -7.96 67.65
N GLU A 7 65.60 -7.99 67.57
CA GLU A 7 64.87 -8.85 66.62
C GLU A 7 65.29 -8.59 65.17
N ALA A 8 65.45 -7.32 64.77
CA ALA A 8 65.90 -6.95 63.43
C ALA A 8 67.34 -7.39 63.11
N LYS A 9 68.17 -7.60 64.14
CA LYS A 9 69.53 -8.17 64.01
C LYS A 9 69.53 -9.71 64.05
N GLY A 10 68.36 -10.35 64.19
CA GLY A 10 68.22 -11.81 64.35
C GLY A 10 68.45 -12.31 65.78
N ASN A 11 68.57 -11.39 66.75
CA ASN A 11 68.81 -11.70 68.14
C ASN A 11 67.48 -11.89 68.92
N PRO A 12 67.47 -12.69 70.00
CA PRO A 12 66.28 -12.83 70.84
C PRO A 12 65.82 -11.49 71.45
N PRO A 13 64.51 -11.19 71.47
CA PRO A 13 63.98 -9.90 71.94
C PRO A 13 64.31 -9.57 73.41
N HIS A 14 64.55 -10.58 74.24
CA HIS A 14 64.93 -10.41 75.64
C HIS A 14 66.32 -9.78 75.84
N MET A 15 67.21 -9.80 74.83
CA MET A 15 68.48 -9.07 74.89
C MET A 15 68.27 -7.54 74.93
N GLY A 16 67.09 -7.05 74.56
CA GLY A 16 66.68 -5.65 74.70
C GLY A 16 65.95 -5.32 76.00
N ALA A 17 65.96 -6.20 77.01
CA ALA A 17 65.25 -6.00 78.27
C ALA A 17 65.98 -5.00 79.19
N ILE A 18 65.29 -3.95 79.62
CA ILE A 18 65.86 -2.84 80.41
C ILE A 18 65.41 -2.89 81.89
N ALA A 19 64.38 -3.68 82.19
CA ALA A 19 63.83 -3.82 83.54
C ALA A 19 63.06 -5.15 83.70
N GLU A 20 62.87 -5.58 84.95
CA GLU A 20 62.04 -6.75 85.29
C GLU A 20 60.61 -6.64 84.72
N GLY A 21 59.98 -7.78 84.43
CA GLY A 21 58.67 -7.83 83.77
C GLY A 21 58.67 -7.48 82.28
N PHE A 22 59.85 -7.46 81.63
CA PHE A 22 60.00 -7.16 80.21
C PHE A 22 59.08 -7.99 79.30
N GLN A 23 59.01 -9.31 79.51
CA GLN A 23 58.20 -10.21 78.68
C GLN A 23 56.71 -9.82 78.69
N ILE A 24 56.17 -9.49 79.87
CA ILE A 24 54.76 -9.10 80.03
C ILE A 24 54.48 -7.81 79.25
N ARG A 25 55.30 -6.77 79.44
CA ARG A 25 55.15 -5.49 78.71
C ARG A 25 55.36 -5.63 77.21
N TYR A 26 56.24 -6.53 76.81
CA TYR A 26 56.53 -6.80 75.40
C TYR A 26 55.32 -7.46 74.71
N PHE A 27 54.74 -8.50 75.31
CA PHE A 27 53.51 -9.12 74.81
C PHE A 27 52.32 -8.16 74.82
N GLU A 28 52.18 -7.33 75.86
CA GLU A 28 51.12 -6.31 75.93
C GLU A 28 51.25 -5.28 74.79
N PHE A 29 52.47 -4.85 74.46
CA PHE A 29 52.71 -3.93 73.36
C PHE A 29 52.45 -4.58 71.99
N GLN A 30 52.81 -5.85 71.80
CA GLN A 30 52.47 -6.59 70.58
C GLN A 30 50.95 -6.75 70.40
N ASP A 31 50.22 -7.03 71.49
CA ASP A 31 48.76 -7.10 71.45
C ASP A 31 48.14 -5.71 71.16
N PHE A 32 48.72 -4.63 71.69
CA PHE A 32 48.36 -3.26 71.33
C PHE A 32 48.59 -2.98 69.84
N GLU A 33 49.77 -3.29 69.28
CA GLU A 33 50.08 -3.06 67.86
C GLU A 33 49.10 -3.81 66.96
N ARG A 34 48.79 -5.08 67.27
CA ARG A 34 47.81 -5.87 66.54
C ARG A 34 46.42 -5.24 66.58
N LYS A 35 45.93 -4.87 67.76
CA LYS A 35 44.63 -4.21 67.92
C LYS A 35 44.58 -2.84 67.23
N PHE A 36 45.69 -2.10 67.27
CA PHE A 36 45.83 -0.80 66.63
C PHE A 36 45.81 -0.92 65.10
N GLU A 37 46.55 -1.88 64.53
CA GLU A 37 46.56 -2.16 63.10
C GLU A 37 45.18 -2.61 62.59
N GLU A 38 44.51 -3.51 63.31
CA GLU A 38 43.13 -3.91 63.03
C GLU A 38 42.19 -2.71 63.05
N CYS A 39 42.28 -1.87 64.09
CA CYS A 39 41.43 -0.68 64.25
C CYS A 39 41.65 0.35 63.14
N ILE A 40 42.91 0.71 62.85
CA ILE A 40 43.23 1.68 61.80
C ILE A 40 42.87 1.14 60.43
N SER A 41 43.15 -0.12 60.13
CA SER A 41 42.84 -0.70 58.82
C SER A 41 41.33 -0.69 58.55
N GLN A 42 40.52 -1.14 59.51
CA GLN A 42 39.07 -1.12 59.37
C GLN A 42 38.50 0.30 59.30
N SER A 43 38.98 1.20 60.16
CA SER A 43 38.53 2.60 60.19
C SER A 43 38.94 3.37 58.92
N ALA A 44 40.16 3.16 58.42
CA ALA A 44 40.68 3.80 57.22
C ALA A 44 39.92 3.34 55.97
N VAL A 45 39.67 2.04 55.81
CA VAL A 45 38.87 1.53 54.68
C VAL A 45 37.47 2.14 54.69
N LYS A 46 36.82 2.14 55.86
CA LYS A 46 35.48 2.70 56.00
C LYS A 46 35.45 4.20 55.70
N THR A 47 36.30 4.99 56.34
CA THR A 47 36.30 6.46 56.19
C THR A 47 36.75 6.93 54.81
N LYS A 48 37.65 6.20 54.12
CA LYS A 48 38.13 6.58 52.79
C LYS A 48 37.21 6.11 51.66
N PHE A 49 36.61 4.93 51.75
CA PHE A 49 35.89 4.34 50.62
C PHE A 49 34.38 4.30 50.76
N GLN A 50 33.81 4.43 51.96
CA GLN A 50 32.36 4.30 52.16
C GLN A 50 31.58 5.33 51.35
N GLN A 51 32.02 6.58 51.31
CA GLN A 51 31.34 7.64 50.55
C GLN A 51 31.44 7.38 49.03
N HIS A 52 32.61 6.98 48.52
CA HIS A 52 32.77 6.65 47.11
C HIS A 52 31.91 5.45 46.69
N SER A 53 31.87 4.40 47.51
CA SER A 53 31.02 3.23 47.28
C SER A 53 29.53 3.60 47.29
N SER A 54 29.10 4.41 48.27
CA SER A 54 27.73 4.91 48.36
C SER A 54 27.35 5.77 47.16
N ARG A 55 28.23 6.70 46.74
CA ARG A 55 28.00 7.54 45.57
C ARG A 55 27.96 6.71 44.28
N GLY A 56 28.84 5.72 44.13
CA GLY A 56 28.82 4.81 42.99
C GLY A 56 27.51 4.02 42.89
N LYS A 57 26.97 3.57 44.03
CA LYS A 57 25.65 2.93 44.09
C LYS A 57 24.53 3.89 43.67
N SER A 58 24.56 5.14 44.14
CA SER A 58 23.58 6.15 43.75
C SER A 58 23.61 6.40 42.25
N VAL A 59 24.78 6.68 41.69
CA VAL A 59 24.94 6.97 40.25
C VAL A 59 24.48 5.79 39.39
N SER A 60 24.83 4.56 39.78
CA SER A 60 24.37 3.35 39.08
C SER A 60 22.84 3.18 39.18
N GLY A 61 22.25 3.50 40.34
CA GLY A 61 20.80 3.52 40.54
C GLY A 61 20.10 4.55 39.64
N ASP A 62 20.64 5.77 39.58
CA ASP A 62 20.11 6.86 38.75
C ASP A 62 20.18 6.49 37.26
N MET A 63 21.31 5.91 36.83
CA MET A 63 21.48 5.45 35.45
C MET A 63 20.51 4.32 35.10
N LYS A 64 20.30 3.37 36.02
CA LYS A 64 19.31 2.31 35.84
C LYS A 64 17.90 2.89 35.69
N SER A 65 17.50 3.79 36.58
CA SER A 65 16.18 4.43 36.53
C SER A 65 15.97 5.21 35.22
N MET A 66 17.00 5.91 34.74
CA MET A 66 16.96 6.59 33.44
C MET A 66 16.76 5.61 32.28
N LEU A 67 17.51 4.49 32.27
CA LEU A 67 17.37 3.46 31.23
C LEU A 67 15.99 2.81 31.26
N ASP A 68 15.46 2.51 32.45
CA ASP A 68 14.12 1.95 32.62
C ASP A 68 13.05 2.91 32.06
N ASN A 69 13.17 4.21 32.33
CA ASN A 69 12.26 5.22 31.79
C ASN A 69 12.35 5.36 30.26
N ILE A 70 13.57 5.34 29.71
CA ILE A 70 13.77 5.36 28.26
C ILE A 70 13.15 4.13 27.61
N TYR A 71 13.39 2.94 28.19
CA TYR A 71 12.85 1.68 27.70
C TYR A 71 11.32 1.68 27.68
N GLU A 72 10.69 2.17 28.75
CA GLU A 72 9.24 2.31 28.83
C GLU A 72 8.69 3.22 27.73
N ARG A 73 9.28 4.42 27.55
CA ARG A 73 8.86 5.36 26.50
C ARG A 73 9.01 4.79 25.10
N ILE A 74 10.13 4.12 24.82
CA ILE A 74 10.38 3.47 23.53
C ILE A 74 9.36 2.36 23.28
N THR A 75 9.03 1.58 24.30
CA THR A 75 8.04 0.50 24.20
C THR A 75 6.65 1.04 23.87
N ILE A 76 6.21 2.09 24.57
CA ILE A 76 4.93 2.76 24.29
C ILE A 76 4.93 3.32 22.86
N PHE A 77 5.99 4.04 22.47
CA PHE A 77 6.08 4.62 21.13
C PHE A 77 6.08 3.55 20.03
N ARG A 78 6.79 2.45 20.24
CA ARG A 78 6.80 1.30 19.33
C ARG A 78 5.41 0.72 19.15
N ASN A 79 4.67 0.53 20.24
CA ASN A 79 3.31 -0.01 20.20
C ASN A 79 2.37 0.94 19.44
N LEU A 80 2.41 2.25 19.74
CA LEU A 80 1.62 3.25 19.00
C LEU A 80 1.91 3.23 17.50
N LYS A 81 3.19 3.10 17.12
CA LYS A 81 3.59 3.00 15.71
C LYS A 81 3.16 1.68 15.07
N GLN A 82 3.18 0.59 15.82
CA GLN A 82 2.69 -0.70 15.37
C GLN A 82 1.17 -0.66 15.13
N ASP A 83 0.41 -0.02 16.02
CA ASP A 83 -1.04 0.15 15.85
C ASP A 83 -1.36 1.01 14.64
N GLN A 84 -0.65 2.13 14.45
CA GLN A 84 -0.77 2.96 13.23
C GLN A 84 -0.48 2.15 11.95
N LYS A 85 0.56 1.32 11.97
CA LYS A 85 0.90 0.45 10.83
C LYS A 85 -0.21 -0.57 10.55
N ASN A 86 -0.77 -1.18 11.59
CA ASN A 86 -1.85 -2.16 11.46
C ASN A 86 -3.09 -1.52 10.82
N LEU A 87 -3.51 -0.36 11.33
CA LEU A 87 -4.65 0.40 10.76
C LEU A 87 -4.45 0.76 9.29
N LEU A 88 -3.25 1.20 8.91
CA LEU A 88 -2.93 1.50 7.51
C LEU A 88 -2.95 0.24 6.64
N THR A 89 -2.44 -0.88 7.17
CA THR A 89 -2.41 -2.16 6.46
C THR A 89 -3.83 -2.69 6.23
N GLU A 90 -4.68 -2.66 7.25
CA GLU A 90 -6.10 -3.02 7.14
C GLU A 90 -6.83 -2.13 6.12
N ARG A 91 -6.57 -0.82 6.14
CA ARG A 91 -7.14 0.12 5.17
C ARG A 91 -6.71 -0.19 3.73
N ILE A 92 -5.43 -0.51 3.51
CA ILE A 92 -4.91 -0.88 2.19
C ILE A 92 -5.60 -2.16 1.71
N GLN A 93 -5.64 -3.20 2.54
CA GLN A 93 -6.29 -4.47 2.20
C GLN A 93 -7.80 -4.31 1.90
N GLY A 94 -8.50 -3.48 2.68
CA GLY A 94 -9.90 -3.14 2.45
C GLY A 94 -10.10 -2.44 1.10
N THR A 95 -9.25 -1.45 0.79
CA THR A 95 -9.30 -0.71 -0.48
C THR A 95 -8.99 -1.61 -1.67
N GLU A 96 -7.99 -2.49 -1.57
CA GLU A 96 -7.67 -3.48 -2.62
C GLU A 96 -8.85 -4.41 -2.90
N THR A 97 -9.49 -4.91 -1.85
CA THR A 97 -10.67 -5.79 -1.96
C THR A 97 -11.81 -5.06 -2.66
N GLN A 98 -12.10 -3.83 -2.26
CA GLN A 98 -13.14 -3.00 -2.88
C GLN A 98 -12.82 -2.70 -4.36
N MET A 99 -11.56 -2.40 -4.69
CA MET A 99 -11.13 -2.15 -6.07
C MET A 99 -11.27 -3.40 -6.95
N MET A 100 -10.94 -4.59 -6.42
CA MET A 100 -11.19 -5.86 -7.13
C MET A 100 -12.68 -6.10 -7.36
N GLN A 101 -13.53 -5.78 -6.37
CA GLN A 101 -14.97 -5.91 -6.50
C GLN A 101 -15.53 -4.96 -7.57
N VAL A 102 -15.19 -3.67 -7.53
CA VAL A 102 -15.61 -2.70 -8.56
C VAL A 102 -15.16 -3.15 -9.96
N THR A 103 -13.92 -3.66 -10.08
CA THR A 103 -13.42 -4.20 -11.35
C THR A 103 -14.27 -5.36 -11.86
N ARG A 104 -14.65 -6.29 -10.98
CA ARG A 104 -15.47 -7.45 -11.34
C ARG A 104 -16.89 -7.02 -11.74
N GLU A 105 -17.51 -6.15 -10.96
CA GLU A 105 -18.85 -5.62 -11.25
C GLU A 105 -18.87 -4.90 -12.60
N MET A 106 -17.86 -4.07 -12.87
CA MET A 106 -17.78 -3.33 -14.11
C MET A 106 -17.53 -4.25 -15.32
N LYS A 107 -16.73 -5.32 -15.17
CA LYS A 107 -16.58 -6.34 -16.22
C LYS A 107 -17.90 -7.04 -16.54
N MET A 108 -18.67 -7.41 -15.52
CA MET A 108 -20.00 -8.00 -15.73
C MET A 108 -20.95 -7.01 -16.42
N LYS A 109 -20.93 -5.73 -16.01
CA LYS A 109 -21.74 -4.68 -16.64
C LYS A 109 -21.40 -4.50 -18.12
N ILE A 110 -20.12 -4.48 -18.47
CA ILE A 110 -19.66 -4.41 -19.87
C ILE A 110 -20.16 -5.63 -20.66
N HIS A 111 -20.06 -6.83 -20.10
CA HIS A 111 -20.53 -8.05 -20.76
C HIS A 111 -22.04 -7.99 -21.06
N ASN A 112 -22.84 -7.65 -20.05
CA ASN A 112 -24.29 -7.51 -20.21
C ASN A 112 -24.65 -6.41 -21.22
N MET A 113 -23.91 -5.29 -21.23
CA MET A 113 -24.12 -4.23 -22.22
C MET A 113 -23.84 -4.69 -23.64
N VAL A 114 -22.81 -5.53 -23.86
CA VAL A 114 -22.51 -6.09 -25.18
C VAL A 114 -23.66 -6.98 -25.65
N GLU A 115 -24.14 -7.88 -24.79
CA GLU A 115 -25.29 -8.75 -25.10
C GLU A 115 -26.55 -7.94 -25.45
N GLU A 116 -26.86 -6.91 -24.66
CA GLU A 116 -28.00 -6.02 -24.90
C GLU A 116 -27.87 -5.27 -26.24
N VAL A 117 -26.66 -4.83 -26.60
CA VAL A 117 -26.38 -4.18 -27.87
C VAL A 117 -26.55 -5.15 -29.03
N GLU A 118 -26.04 -6.37 -28.92
CA GLU A 118 -26.21 -7.41 -29.94
C GLU A 118 -27.68 -7.72 -30.20
N GLU A 119 -28.49 -7.87 -29.14
CA GLU A 119 -29.94 -8.09 -29.26
C GLU A 119 -30.64 -6.90 -29.94
N LYS A 120 -30.34 -5.67 -29.50
CA LYS A 120 -30.93 -4.45 -30.08
C LYS A 120 -30.53 -4.24 -31.55
N VAL A 121 -29.27 -4.49 -31.90
CA VAL A 121 -28.79 -4.40 -33.28
C VAL A 121 -29.48 -5.46 -34.14
N SER A 122 -29.58 -6.71 -33.68
CA SER A 122 -30.25 -7.79 -34.40
C SER A 122 -31.73 -7.47 -34.65
N LYS A 123 -32.43 -6.98 -33.62
CA LYS A 123 -33.84 -6.60 -33.74
C LYS A 123 -34.03 -5.42 -34.70
N ALA A 124 -33.24 -4.36 -34.56
CA ALA A 124 -33.32 -3.19 -35.44
C ALA A 124 -33.00 -3.56 -36.88
N LEU A 125 -31.94 -4.36 -37.11
CA LEU A 125 -31.57 -4.83 -38.45
C LEU A 125 -32.70 -5.66 -39.09
N ASN A 126 -33.30 -6.59 -38.33
CA ASN A 126 -34.47 -7.33 -38.82
C ASN A 126 -35.58 -6.37 -39.24
N GLU A 127 -35.97 -5.41 -38.40
CA GLU A 127 -37.00 -4.43 -38.74
C GLU A 127 -36.66 -3.56 -39.97
N GLU A 128 -35.39 -3.26 -40.21
CA GLU A 128 -34.95 -2.56 -41.42
C GLU A 128 -35.00 -3.47 -42.66
N ILE A 129 -34.67 -4.76 -42.55
CA ILE A 129 -34.83 -5.74 -43.62
C ILE A 129 -36.30 -5.84 -44.04
N TRP A 130 -37.24 -5.91 -43.09
CA TRP A 130 -38.68 -5.90 -43.40
C TRP A 130 -39.16 -4.63 -44.10
N ARG A 131 -38.40 -3.53 -44.01
CA ARG A 131 -38.71 -2.23 -44.64
C ARG A 131 -37.84 -1.91 -45.85
N LEU A 132 -37.06 -2.88 -46.35
CA LEU A 132 -36.24 -2.75 -47.55
C LEU A 132 -37.05 -2.21 -48.75
N GLY A 133 -38.31 -2.63 -48.90
CA GLY A 133 -39.18 -2.15 -49.98
C GLY A 133 -39.30 -0.62 -50.03
N VAL A 134 -39.48 0.04 -48.88
CA VAL A 134 -39.54 1.50 -48.80
C VAL A 134 -38.21 2.13 -49.23
N LEU A 135 -37.10 1.55 -48.80
CA LEU A 135 -35.76 2.05 -49.14
C LEU A 135 -35.46 1.88 -50.63
N ILE A 136 -35.94 0.80 -51.23
CA ILE A 136 -35.81 0.52 -52.67
C ILE A 136 -36.72 1.47 -53.47
N ASP A 137 -37.93 1.76 -53.02
CA ASP A 137 -38.85 2.69 -53.67
C ASP A 137 -38.29 4.13 -53.72
N GLU A 138 -37.43 4.49 -52.76
CA GLU A 138 -36.71 5.78 -52.73
C GLU A 138 -35.51 5.83 -53.70
N PHE A 139 -35.14 4.73 -54.34
CA PHE A 139 -34.02 4.68 -55.29
C PHE A 139 -34.42 5.27 -56.65
N ASN A 140 -33.91 6.47 -56.94
CA ASN A 140 -34.35 7.28 -58.08
C ASN A 140 -33.56 7.05 -59.39
N MET A 141 -32.69 6.04 -59.46
CA MET A 141 -31.94 5.76 -60.69
C MET A 141 -32.85 5.04 -61.70
N PRO A 142 -32.94 5.50 -62.96
CA PRO A 142 -33.72 4.80 -63.99
C PRO A 142 -33.10 3.44 -64.33
N PHE A 143 -33.95 2.44 -64.52
CA PHE A 143 -33.52 1.10 -64.92
C PHE A 143 -33.17 1.03 -66.40
N HIS A 144 -32.05 0.38 -66.72
CA HIS A 144 -31.59 0.15 -68.08
C HIS A 144 -31.16 -1.32 -68.26
N PRO A 145 -31.71 -2.06 -69.24
CA PRO A 145 -31.46 -3.50 -69.40
C PRO A 145 -30.09 -3.84 -70.04
N GLU A 146 -29.28 -2.86 -70.42
CA GLU A 146 -27.96 -3.09 -71.01
C GLU A 146 -26.98 -3.66 -69.99
N ARG A 147 -26.28 -4.76 -70.31
CA ARG A 147 -25.39 -5.46 -69.36
C ARG A 147 -24.36 -4.57 -68.66
N LEU A 148 -23.77 -3.62 -69.36
CA LEU A 148 -22.76 -2.72 -68.78
C LEU A 148 -23.40 -1.75 -67.76
N VAL A 149 -24.60 -1.28 -68.07
CA VAL A 149 -25.37 -0.33 -67.25
C VAL A 149 -26.04 -1.06 -66.07
N LEU A 150 -26.44 -2.31 -66.26
CA LEU A 150 -27.03 -3.17 -65.22
C LEU A 150 -26.07 -3.41 -64.05
N ASN A 151 -24.79 -3.64 -64.33
CA ASN A 151 -23.78 -3.80 -63.27
C ASN A 151 -23.58 -2.51 -62.46
N ILE A 152 -23.66 -1.36 -63.12
CA ILE A 152 -23.60 -0.05 -62.45
C ILE A 152 -24.86 0.13 -61.59
N TYR A 153 -26.04 -0.14 -62.16
CA TYR A 153 -27.32 -0.07 -61.44
C TYR A 153 -27.31 -0.93 -60.17
N LYS A 154 -26.86 -2.19 -60.27
CA LYS A 154 -26.71 -3.10 -59.10
C LYS A 154 -25.76 -2.55 -58.05
N LYS A 155 -24.62 -2.00 -58.46
CA LYS A 155 -23.65 -1.42 -57.53
C LYS A 155 -24.24 -0.22 -56.80
N GLU A 156 -24.89 0.67 -57.52
CA GLU A 156 -25.50 1.89 -56.98
C GLU A 156 -26.70 1.57 -56.08
N LEU A 157 -27.52 0.58 -56.46
CA LEU A 157 -28.60 0.08 -55.61
C LEU A 157 -28.05 -0.53 -54.31
N ASN A 158 -27.01 -1.37 -54.38
CA ASN A 158 -26.36 -1.92 -53.18
C ASN A 158 -25.79 -0.82 -52.29
N ALA A 159 -25.14 0.19 -52.85
CA ALA A 159 -24.60 1.32 -52.09
C ALA A 159 -25.71 2.17 -51.44
N HIS A 160 -26.81 2.40 -52.15
CA HIS A 160 -28.00 3.10 -51.62
C HIS A 160 -28.60 2.34 -50.44
N VAL A 161 -28.80 1.03 -50.60
CA VAL A 161 -29.33 0.14 -49.57
C VAL A 161 -28.40 0.09 -48.35
N GLU A 162 -27.10 -0.08 -48.56
CA GLU A 162 -26.07 -0.10 -47.50
C GLU A 162 -26.04 1.21 -46.70
N SER A 163 -26.03 2.34 -47.41
CA SER A 163 -26.04 3.68 -46.80
C SER A 163 -27.34 3.93 -46.03
N GLY A 164 -28.49 3.55 -46.60
CA GLY A 164 -29.80 3.73 -45.97
C GLY A 164 -29.95 2.91 -44.68
N LEU A 165 -29.66 1.61 -44.75
CA LEU A 165 -29.63 0.72 -43.58
C LEU A 165 -28.67 1.24 -42.51
N GLY A 166 -27.44 1.60 -42.89
CA GLY A 166 -26.43 2.12 -41.97
C GLY A 166 -26.88 3.42 -41.29
N SER A 167 -27.52 4.33 -42.04
CA SER A 167 -28.07 5.59 -41.51
C SER A 167 -29.21 5.34 -40.52
N ASN A 168 -30.16 4.46 -40.87
CA ASN A 168 -31.32 4.15 -40.01
C ASN A 168 -30.90 3.47 -38.71
N LEU A 169 -29.98 2.51 -38.77
CA LEU A 169 -29.41 1.86 -37.59
C LEU A 169 -28.70 2.87 -36.68
N ARG A 170 -27.87 3.75 -37.27
CA ARG A 170 -27.18 4.81 -36.52
C ARG A 170 -28.17 5.74 -35.81
N ALA A 171 -29.18 6.22 -36.54
CA ALA A 171 -30.19 7.13 -35.99
C ALA A 171 -30.98 6.52 -34.82
N ARG A 172 -31.27 5.21 -34.88
CA ARG A 172 -32.05 4.49 -33.87
C ARG A 172 -31.24 4.08 -32.63
N LEU A 173 -29.98 3.67 -32.82
CA LEU A 173 -29.23 2.96 -31.78
C LEU A 173 -28.09 3.78 -31.17
N SER A 174 -27.49 4.72 -31.90
CA SER A 174 -26.23 5.35 -31.48
C SER A 174 -26.37 6.23 -30.24
N MET A 175 -27.42 7.04 -30.12
CA MET A 175 -27.60 7.94 -28.97
C MET A 175 -27.82 7.16 -27.67
N ALA A 176 -28.75 6.19 -27.68
CA ALA A 176 -29.07 5.40 -26.51
C ALA A 176 -27.85 4.60 -26.01
N LEU A 177 -27.06 4.06 -26.93
CA LEU A 177 -25.84 3.34 -26.57
C LEU A 177 -24.76 4.28 -26.02
N ALA A 178 -24.53 5.43 -26.65
CA ALA A 178 -23.58 6.42 -26.17
C ALA A 178 -23.90 6.87 -24.73
N MET A 179 -25.18 7.17 -24.44
CA MET A 179 -25.63 7.53 -23.09
C MET A 179 -25.41 6.40 -22.07
N ASN A 180 -25.68 5.15 -22.44
CA ASN A 180 -25.46 4.00 -21.56
C ASN A 180 -23.97 3.80 -21.25
N VAL A 181 -23.09 3.93 -22.25
CA VAL A 181 -21.64 3.82 -22.08
C VAL A 181 -21.11 4.97 -21.21
N GLU A 182 -21.54 6.21 -21.47
CA GLU A 182 -21.14 7.38 -20.70
C GLU A 182 -21.59 7.28 -19.23
N SER A 183 -22.83 6.85 -19.00
CA SER A 183 -23.35 6.59 -17.65
C SER A 183 -22.53 5.52 -16.92
N ALA A 184 -22.22 4.41 -17.59
CA ALA A 184 -21.40 3.34 -17.01
C ALA A 184 -19.96 3.80 -16.72
N GLN A 185 -19.37 4.62 -17.59
CA GLN A 185 -18.04 5.21 -17.40
C GLN A 185 -18.02 6.20 -16.23
N THR A 186 -19.04 7.04 -16.10
CA THR A 186 -19.20 7.99 -14.99
C THR A 186 -19.31 7.25 -13.67
N GLU A 187 -20.18 6.24 -13.59
CA GLU A 187 -20.32 5.40 -12.39
C GLU A 187 -19.00 4.71 -11.99
N MET A 188 -18.25 4.16 -12.97
CA MET A 188 -16.94 3.56 -12.71
C MET A 188 -15.96 4.58 -12.11
N THR A 189 -15.94 5.79 -12.69
CA THR A 189 -15.06 6.88 -12.27
C THR A 189 -15.39 7.34 -10.85
N ASP A 190 -16.67 7.54 -10.55
CA ASP A 190 -17.14 7.96 -9.23
C ASP A 190 -16.82 6.92 -8.15
N ARG A 191 -17.08 5.63 -8.44
CA ARG A 191 -16.75 4.54 -7.53
C ARG A 191 -15.25 4.42 -7.28
N MET A 192 -14.43 4.59 -8.31
CA MET A 192 -12.96 4.61 -8.18
C MET A 192 -12.49 5.80 -7.34
N HIS A 193 -13.06 6.99 -7.55
CA HIS A 193 -12.72 8.18 -6.76
C HIS A 193 -13.09 8.03 -5.28
N ALA A 194 -14.22 7.39 -4.97
CA ALA A 194 -14.62 7.14 -3.58
C ALA A 194 -13.65 6.22 -2.81
N LEU A 195 -12.88 5.38 -3.52
CA LEU A 195 -11.92 4.44 -2.92
C LEU A 195 -10.54 5.06 -2.67
N VAL A 196 -10.20 6.18 -3.35
CA VAL A 196 -8.87 6.79 -3.29
C VAL A 196 -8.91 8.07 -2.45
N PRO A 197 -7.96 8.30 -1.53
CA PRO A 197 -7.90 9.55 -0.77
C PRO A 197 -7.77 10.79 -1.68
N ASN A 198 -8.61 11.81 -1.43
CA ASN A 198 -8.69 13.04 -2.24
C ASN A 198 -7.35 13.77 -2.47
N GLU A 199 -6.40 13.67 -1.53
CA GLU A 199 -5.08 14.32 -1.64
C GLU A 199 -4.25 13.79 -2.83
N GLN A 200 -4.45 12.54 -3.25
CA GLN A 200 -3.74 11.95 -4.40
C GLN A 200 -4.49 12.13 -5.72
N LEU A 201 -5.79 12.40 -5.67
CA LEU A 201 -6.62 12.56 -6.87
C LEU A 201 -6.30 13.86 -7.61
N LEU A 202 -5.97 14.96 -6.91
CA LEU A 202 -5.59 16.23 -7.55
C LEU A 202 -4.31 16.13 -8.42
N ALA A 203 -3.36 15.26 -8.05
CA ALA A 203 -2.13 15.05 -8.80
C ALA A 203 -2.26 13.97 -9.91
N THR A 204 -3.25 13.08 -9.79
CA THR A 204 -3.39 11.90 -10.68
C THR A 204 -4.60 11.99 -11.60
N SER A 205 -5.55 12.89 -11.34
CA SER A 205 -6.69 13.17 -12.21
C SER A 205 -6.25 13.68 -13.61
N THR A 206 -5.06 14.29 -13.70
CA THR A 206 -4.42 14.61 -14.99
C THR A 206 -3.86 13.38 -15.74
N LYS A 207 -3.69 12.23 -15.06
CA LYS A 207 -3.13 10.99 -15.62
C LYS A 207 -4.17 9.89 -15.85
N MET A 208 -5.25 9.85 -15.08
CA MET A 208 -6.42 9.06 -15.45
C MET A 208 -7.14 9.79 -16.56
N VAL A 209 -6.69 9.56 -17.80
CA VAL A 209 -7.37 10.02 -19.01
C VAL A 209 -8.73 9.33 -19.05
N VAL A 210 -9.72 9.94 -18.40
CA VAL A 210 -11.13 9.68 -18.67
C VAL A 210 -11.27 9.98 -20.16
N ARG A 211 -11.70 8.99 -20.94
CA ARG A 211 -11.86 9.15 -22.38
C ARG A 211 -12.89 10.25 -22.59
N THR A 212 -12.44 11.43 -23.04
CA THR A 212 -13.29 12.61 -23.29
C THR A 212 -13.96 12.57 -24.65
N GLN A 213 -13.53 11.66 -25.52
CA GLN A 213 -14.20 11.45 -26.80
C GLN A 213 -15.51 10.68 -26.58
N PRO A 214 -16.61 11.15 -27.19
CA PRO A 214 -17.88 10.45 -27.12
C PRO A 214 -17.76 9.05 -27.72
N PHE A 215 -18.50 8.10 -27.15
CA PHE A 215 -18.58 6.76 -27.69
C PHE A 215 -19.25 6.79 -29.07
N GLU A 216 -18.59 6.23 -30.07
CA GLU A 216 -19.13 6.13 -31.43
C GLU A 216 -19.25 4.65 -31.84
N MET A 217 -20.43 4.26 -32.32
CA MET A 217 -20.65 2.95 -32.88
C MET A 217 -20.56 2.98 -34.40
N LEU A 218 -19.75 2.08 -34.95
CA LEU A 218 -19.58 1.92 -36.38
C LEU A 218 -20.42 0.73 -36.87
N TYR A 219 -21.32 1.00 -37.81
CA TYR A 219 -22.10 -0.02 -38.51
C TYR A 219 -21.43 -0.25 -39.87
N SER A 220 -20.98 -1.48 -40.11
CA SER A 220 -20.43 -1.89 -41.40
C SER A 220 -21.32 -3.00 -41.96
N LEU A 221 -21.97 -2.72 -43.08
CA LEU A 221 -22.74 -3.68 -43.86
C LEU A 221 -22.02 -3.86 -45.19
N ASN A 222 -22.13 -5.03 -45.81
CA ASN A 222 -21.60 -5.27 -47.15
C ASN A 222 -22.70 -5.88 -48.00
N CYS A 223 -23.57 -5.02 -48.53
CA CYS A 223 -24.74 -5.44 -49.28
C CYS A 223 -24.34 -6.22 -50.55
N GLN A 224 -23.21 -5.86 -51.17
CA GLN A 224 -22.70 -6.57 -52.33
C GLN A 224 -22.42 -8.06 -52.04
N ASN A 225 -21.81 -8.38 -50.90
CA ASN A 225 -21.58 -9.77 -50.49
C ASN A 225 -22.87 -10.45 -50.00
N LEU A 226 -23.72 -9.72 -49.27
CA LEU A 226 -24.98 -10.23 -48.74
C LEU A 226 -26.01 -10.56 -49.83
N CYS A 227 -25.91 -9.90 -50.99
CA CYS A 227 -26.80 -10.09 -52.14
C CYS A 227 -26.11 -10.82 -53.31
N ALA A 228 -24.94 -11.44 -53.09
CA ALA A 228 -24.14 -12.04 -54.16
C ALA A 228 -24.80 -13.26 -54.81
N ASP A 229 -25.71 -13.93 -54.09
CA ASP A 229 -26.50 -15.07 -54.51
C ASP A 229 -27.84 -14.69 -55.16
N PHE A 230 -28.20 -13.40 -55.14
CA PHE A 230 -29.43 -12.92 -55.74
C PHE A 230 -29.37 -12.99 -57.27
N GLN A 231 -30.30 -13.74 -57.86
CA GLN A 231 -30.48 -13.86 -59.31
C GLN A 231 -31.70 -13.03 -59.73
N GLU A 232 -31.63 -12.41 -60.90
CA GLU A 232 -32.77 -11.72 -61.50
C GLU A 232 -33.72 -12.76 -62.09
N ASP A 233 -35.01 -12.68 -61.76
CA ASP A 233 -36.06 -13.50 -62.39
C ASP A 233 -36.35 -13.06 -63.84
#